data_AF-A0A6V8CF63-F1
#
_entry.id   AF-A0A6V8CF63-F1
#
_cell.length_a   1.000
_cell.length_b   1.000
_cell.length_c   1.000
_cell.angle_alpha   90.00
_cell.angle_beta   90.00
_cell.angle_gamma   90.00
#
_symmetry.space_group_name_H-M   'P 1'
#
loop_
_entity.id
_entity.type
_entity.pdbx_description
1 polymer ?
#
loop_
_entity_poly.entity_id
_entity_poly.type
_entity_poly.pdbx_seq_one_letter_code
_entity_poly.pdbx_strand_id
1 'polypeptide(L)'
;MIQPQHFDQYWQAGVLAEKTGFEMNIHGPYYSELLGGRVELGRSLAKIEATLQAARTINARHVTLHTGHYGETGRGRETNETVANIFSSVVDRLETIWHDDDDEFPVFPWIKNGTPSKVGIETSGRQELWGSLEEVLEVVNHVEGTIPVLNMAHIHARGHGSMRTSEDYGELFDQVRETIGTKEFYCHFSGVEHRGGNAQFYTQIKKSDLNFEPLAEFIVEDGGWLDITLISDSPLLEHDAMYMLQSIEKSRHKQIERKAREDRRRALALQTGASIEDLKAREAEQAALRTGQKVEAAEEESAPEPTPEPEAKAEPEPAAEPEAKPAKGKGKGKGKAKAAKKDDKKSDDDVFDFEEDDDDLF
;
A
#
# COMPACT_ATOMS: atom_id res chain seq x y z
N MET A 1 12.40 -13.39 -27.81
CA MET A 1 12.49 -13.61 -26.35
C MET A 1 13.93 -13.41 -25.90
N ILE A 2 14.22 -12.36 -25.13
CA ILE A 2 15.54 -12.21 -24.49
C ILE A 2 15.54 -13.20 -23.34
N GLN A 3 16.37 -14.25 -23.39
CA GLN A 3 16.45 -15.16 -22.25
C GLN A 3 17.13 -14.44 -21.08
N PRO A 4 16.57 -14.50 -19.86
CA PRO A 4 17.24 -13.93 -18.70
C PRO A 4 18.63 -14.55 -18.56
N GLN A 5 19.63 -13.73 -18.22
CA GLN A 5 20.95 -14.25 -17.86
C GLN A 5 20.76 -15.30 -16.75
N HIS A 6 21.39 -16.46 -16.88
CA HIS A 6 21.21 -17.60 -15.97
C HIS A 6 19.84 -18.29 -16.01
N PHE A 7 19.15 -18.30 -17.16
CA PHE A 7 17.88 -19.01 -17.37
C PHE A 7 17.78 -20.38 -16.66
N ASP A 8 18.77 -21.25 -16.82
CA ASP A 8 18.78 -22.59 -16.21
C ASP A 8 18.61 -22.56 -14.68
N GLN A 9 19.17 -21.55 -14.01
CA GLN A 9 19.09 -21.41 -12.55
C GLN A 9 17.70 -20.93 -12.12
N TYR A 10 17.14 -19.94 -12.83
CA TYR A 10 15.78 -19.47 -12.59
C TYR A 10 14.75 -20.59 -12.84
N TRP A 11 14.90 -21.31 -13.95
CA TRP A 11 14.02 -22.42 -14.28
C TRP A 11 14.10 -23.55 -13.23
N GLN A 12 15.30 -23.93 -12.80
CA GLN A 12 15.47 -24.92 -11.71
C GLN A 12 14.79 -24.47 -10.42
N ALA A 13 14.87 -23.18 -10.08
CA ALA A 13 14.19 -22.63 -8.92
C ALA A 13 12.67 -22.73 -9.05
N GLY A 14 12.09 -22.35 -10.21
CA GLY A 14 10.66 -22.47 -10.48
C GLY A 14 10.16 -23.92 -10.40
N VAL A 15 10.90 -24.86 -10.99
CA VAL A 15 10.57 -26.30 -10.91
C VAL A 15 10.63 -26.82 -9.47
N LEU A 16 11.60 -26.38 -8.68
CA LEU A 16 11.71 -26.78 -7.29
C LEU A 16 10.57 -26.19 -6.45
N ALA A 17 10.25 -24.91 -6.65
CA ALA A 17 9.15 -24.21 -5.98
C ALA A 17 7.81 -24.93 -6.23
N GLU A 18 7.50 -25.23 -7.49
CA GLU A 18 6.29 -25.97 -7.89
C GLU A 18 6.22 -27.36 -7.21
N LYS A 19 7.31 -28.12 -7.24
CA LYS A 19 7.35 -29.48 -6.66
C LYS A 19 7.22 -29.52 -5.15
N THR A 20 7.63 -28.45 -4.47
CA THR A 20 7.65 -28.35 -3.01
C THR A 20 6.46 -27.57 -2.46
N GLY A 21 5.71 -26.88 -3.32
CA GLY A 21 4.63 -25.99 -2.93
C GLY A 21 5.12 -24.69 -2.29
N PHE A 22 6.35 -24.24 -2.60
CA PHE A 22 6.81 -22.91 -2.20
C PHE A 22 6.27 -21.86 -3.16
N GLU A 23 5.65 -20.82 -2.61
CA GLU A 23 5.25 -19.65 -3.38
C GLU A 23 6.45 -18.72 -3.60
N MET A 24 6.72 -18.38 -4.86
CA MET A 24 7.76 -17.43 -5.21
C MET A 24 7.15 -16.04 -5.43
N ASN A 25 7.88 -15.02 -4.99
CA ASN A 25 7.58 -13.61 -5.22
C ASN A 25 8.86 -12.96 -5.76
N ILE A 26 8.73 -11.96 -6.62
CA ILE A 26 9.88 -11.24 -7.16
C ILE A 26 9.69 -9.74 -6.98
N HIS A 27 10.76 -9.06 -6.59
CA HIS A 27 10.79 -7.62 -6.53
C HIS A 27 11.56 -7.11 -7.76
N GLY A 28 10.99 -6.15 -8.47
CA GLY A 28 11.69 -5.46 -9.55
C GLY A 28 12.81 -4.56 -9.02
N PRO A 29 13.50 -3.81 -9.88
CA PRO A 29 14.55 -2.90 -9.43
C PRO A 29 14.00 -1.82 -8.49
N TYR A 30 14.69 -1.57 -7.37
CA TYR A 30 14.33 -0.53 -6.41
C TYR A 30 14.32 0.88 -7.01
N TYR A 31 15.18 1.13 -7.99
CA TYR A 31 15.29 2.42 -8.69
C TYR A 31 14.51 2.36 -10.00
N SER A 32 13.23 2.72 -9.91
CA SER A 32 12.37 2.95 -11.07
C SER A 32 12.11 4.45 -11.20
N GLU A 33 12.10 4.93 -12.44
CA GLU A 33 11.87 6.33 -12.80
C GLU A 33 10.68 6.41 -13.76
N LEU A 34 9.54 5.82 -13.36
CA LEU A 34 8.36 5.71 -14.23
C LEU A 34 7.73 7.06 -14.56
N LEU A 35 7.94 8.06 -13.70
CA LEU A 35 7.51 9.44 -13.92
C LEU A 35 8.64 10.35 -14.43
N GLY A 36 9.74 9.75 -14.89
CA GLY A 36 10.84 10.46 -15.51
C GLY A 36 10.56 10.87 -16.97
N GLY A 37 11.57 11.42 -17.63
CA GLY A 37 11.50 11.67 -19.07
C GLY A 37 11.48 10.38 -19.88
N ARG A 38 11.36 10.51 -21.21
CA ARG A 38 11.26 9.35 -22.13
C ARG A 38 12.41 8.35 -21.96
N VAL A 39 13.62 8.84 -21.70
CA VAL A 39 14.82 8.01 -21.57
C VAL A 39 14.82 7.26 -20.23
N GLU A 40 14.50 7.94 -19.13
CA GLU A 40 14.43 7.37 -17.80
C GLU A 40 13.31 6.31 -17.68
N LEU A 41 12.14 6.64 -18.26
CA LEU A 41 11.02 5.72 -18.37
C LEU A 41 11.40 4.46 -19.16
N GLY A 42 11.99 4.61 -20.35
CA GLY A 42 12.37 3.46 -21.16
C GLY A 42 13.41 2.55 -20.52
N ARG A 43 14.41 3.12 -19.83
CA ARG A 43 15.36 2.32 -19.04
C ARG A 43 14.68 1.58 -17.89
N SER A 44 13.67 2.18 -17.26
CA SER A 44 12.92 1.54 -16.17
C SER A 44 12.07 0.39 -16.71
N LEU A 45 11.36 0.61 -17.81
CA LEU A 45 10.53 -0.41 -18.46
C LEU A 45 11.35 -1.58 -19.00
N ALA A 46 12.53 -1.33 -19.57
CA ALA A 46 13.43 -2.41 -20.01
C ALA A 46 13.87 -3.33 -18.84
N LYS A 47 14.07 -2.77 -17.64
CA LYS A 47 14.39 -3.58 -16.45
C LYS A 47 13.16 -4.29 -15.88
N ILE A 48 11.99 -3.64 -15.94
CA ILE A 48 10.71 -4.27 -15.56
C ILE A 48 10.43 -5.46 -16.47
N GLU A 49 10.59 -5.30 -17.79
CA GLU A 49 10.48 -6.38 -18.78
C GLU A 49 11.32 -7.60 -18.39
N ALA A 50 12.59 -7.40 -18.03
CA ALA A 50 13.45 -8.49 -17.56
C ALA A 50 12.92 -9.15 -16.26
N THR A 51 12.31 -8.36 -15.37
CA THR A 51 11.67 -8.87 -14.15
C THR A 51 10.42 -9.68 -14.47
N LEU A 52 9.58 -9.25 -15.43
CA LEU A 52 8.38 -9.98 -15.85
C LEU A 52 8.74 -11.33 -16.48
N GLN A 53 9.78 -11.36 -17.33
CA GLN A 53 10.30 -12.60 -17.91
C GLN A 53 10.86 -13.54 -16.84
N ALA A 54 11.59 -13.00 -15.86
CA ALA A 54 12.08 -13.78 -14.72
C ALA A 54 10.93 -14.30 -13.84
N ALA A 55 9.90 -13.48 -13.59
CA ALA A 55 8.70 -13.83 -12.82
C ALA A 55 8.02 -15.06 -13.41
N ARG A 56 7.79 -15.06 -14.73
CA ARG A 56 7.26 -16.21 -15.47
C ARG A 56 8.13 -17.45 -15.32
N THR A 57 9.45 -17.28 -15.45
CA THR A 57 10.44 -18.37 -15.40
C THR A 57 10.50 -19.06 -14.02
N ILE A 58 10.22 -18.34 -12.93
CA ILE A 58 10.26 -18.89 -11.57
C ILE A 58 8.89 -19.23 -10.99
N ASN A 59 7.81 -19.11 -11.78
CA ASN A 59 6.43 -19.20 -11.29
C ASN A 59 6.14 -18.22 -10.14
N ALA A 60 6.58 -16.96 -10.27
CA ALA A 60 6.28 -15.97 -9.26
C ALA A 60 4.77 -15.67 -9.25
N ARG A 61 4.16 -15.63 -8.07
CA ARG A 61 2.75 -15.24 -7.92
C ARG A 61 2.56 -13.74 -8.05
N HIS A 62 3.59 -12.97 -7.75
CA HIS A 62 3.52 -11.53 -7.62
C HIS A 62 4.85 -10.85 -7.96
N VAL A 63 4.75 -9.70 -8.62
CA VAL A 63 5.86 -8.84 -9.03
C VAL A 63 5.75 -7.48 -8.33
N THR A 64 6.56 -7.23 -7.32
CA THR A 64 6.57 -5.95 -6.59
C THR A 64 7.34 -4.87 -7.36
N LEU A 65 6.72 -3.71 -7.58
CA LEU A 65 7.31 -2.57 -8.27
C LEU A 65 7.10 -1.26 -7.50
N HIS A 66 8.09 -0.39 -7.57
CA HIS A 66 7.99 1.01 -7.16
C HIS A 66 7.83 1.91 -8.39
N THR A 67 7.19 3.06 -8.21
CA THR A 67 7.01 4.07 -9.27
C THR A 67 8.23 4.99 -9.40
N GLY A 68 8.77 5.45 -8.27
CA GLY A 68 9.89 6.39 -8.22
C GLY A 68 9.49 7.79 -7.75
N HIS A 69 10.32 8.77 -8.11
CA HIS A 69 10.10 10.19 -7.76
C HIS A 69 8.89 10.75 -8.51
N TYR A 70 8.20 11.75 -7.94
CA TYR A 70 7.05 12.42 -8.58
C TYR A 70 7.33 13.13 -9.91
N GLY A 71 8.58 13.13 -10.40
CA GLY A 71 8.97 13.87 -11.60
C GLY A 71 8.63 15.37 -11.53
N GLU A 72 8.34 15.96 -12.69
CA GLU A 72 7.99 17.38 -12.83
C GLU A 72 6.52 17.67 -12.52
N THR A 73 5.63 16.69 -12.70
CA THR A 73 4.18 16.84 -12.48
C THR A 73 3.82 16.96 -11.00
N GLY A 74 4.66 16.42 -10.12
CA GLY A 74 4.44 16.51 -8.67
C GLY A 74 3.30 15.61 -8.19
N ARG A 75 2.69 15.99 -7.06
CA ARG A 75 1.55 15.26 -6.48
C ARG A 75 0.25 15.66 -7.14
N GLY A 76 -0.62 14.69 -7.39
CA GLY A 76 -2.01 14.96 -7.77
C GLY A 76 -2.55 13.97 -8.80
N ARG A 77 -3.77 14.26 -9.23
CA ARG A 77 -4.56 13.39 -10.11
C ARG A 77 -3.88 13.10 -11.45
N GLU A 78 -3.25 14.09 -12.08
CA GLU A 78 -2.56 13.92 -13.36
C GLU A 78 -1.41 12.89 -13.26
N THR A 79 -0.66 12.95 -12.16
CA THR A 79 0.39 11.97 -11.88
C THR A 79 -0.21 10.58 -11.65
N ASN A 80 -1.30 10.46 -10.87
CA ASN A 80 -1.96 9.18 -10.63
C ASN A 80 -2.53 8.55 -11.91
N GLU A 81 -3.11 9.36 -12.80
CA GLU A 81 -3.57 8.92 -14.13
C GLU A 81 -2.41 8.42 -14.99
N THR A 82 -1.26 9.10 -14.95
CA THR A 82 -0.03 8.66 -15.65
C THR A 82 0.47 7.33 -15.12
N VAL A 83 0.55 7.18 -13.79
CA VAL A 83 0.98 5.93 -13.14
C VAL A 83 0.03 4.79 -13.48
N ALA A 84 -1.29 5.03 -13.47
CA ALA A 84 -2.28 4.03 -13.85
C ALA A 84 -2.12 3.56 -15.30
N ASN A 85 -1.89 4.47 -16.24
CA ASN A 85 -1.64 4.09 -17.64
C ASN A 85 -0.38 3.24 -17.78
N ILE A 86 0.73 3.61 -17.12
CA ILE A 86 1.98 2.84 -17.15
C ILE A 86 1.76 1.44 -16.58
N PHE A 87 1.12 1.31 -15.41
CA PHE A 87 0.87 -0.01 -14.82
C PHE A 87 -0.12 -0.85 -15.63
N SER A 88 -1.08 -0.23 -16.32
CA SER A 88 -1.94 -0.94 -17.28
C SER A 88 -1.10 -1.59 -18.39
N SER A 89 -0.15 -0.84 -18.98
CA SER A 89 0.76 -1.40 -19.99
C SER A 89 1.66 -2.50 -19.42
N VAL A 90 2.11 -2.38 -18.16
CA VAL A 90 2.91 -3.43 -17.49
C VAL A 90 2.10 -4.71 -17.30
N VAL A 91 0.82 -4.60 -16.93
CA VAL A 91 -0.09 -5.75 -16.83
C VAL A 91 -0.31 -6.40 -18.20
N ASP A 92 -0.65 -5.61 -19.23
CA ASP A 92 -0.84 -6.13 -20.59
C ASP A 92 0.42 -6.83 -21.12
N ARG A 93 1.59 -6.28 -20.79
CA ARG A 93 2.87 -6.88 -21.15
C ARG A 93 3.12 -8.20 -20.43
N LEU A 94 2.80 -8.28 -19.14
CA LEU A 94 2.92 -9.51 -18.35
C LEU A 94 1.99 -10.60 -18.89
N GLU A 95 0.75 -10.26 -19.23
CA GLU A 95 -0.21 -11.17 -19.87
C GLU A 95 0.34 -11.70 -21.20
N THR A 96 0.91 -10.82 -22.03
CA THR A 96 1.54 -11.20 -23.30
C THR A 96 2.71 -12.17 -23.09
N ILE A 97 3.58 -11.88 -22.12
CA ILE A 97 4.71 -12.76 -21.78
C ILE A 97 4.21 -14.11 -21.25
N TRP A 98 3.16 -14.12 -20.43
CA TRP A 98 2.61 -15.35 -19.86
C TRP A 98 2.03 -16.27 -20.94
N HIS A 99 1.27 -15.70 -21.87
CA HIS A 99 0.55 -16.39 -22.94
C HIS A 99 1.34 -16.55 -24.25
N ASP A 100 2.67 -16.50 -24.20
CA ASP A 100 3.53 -16.73 -25.36
C ASP A 100 3.40 -18.18 -25.86
N ASP A 101 2.70 -18.36 -26.99
CA ASP A 101 2.38 -19.65 -27.63
C ASP A 101 3.58 -20.27 -28.37
N ASP A 102 4.69 -19.54 -28.53
CA ASP A 102 5.92 -20.06 -29.18
C ASP A 102 6.68 -21.06 -28.28
N ASP A 103 6.28 -21.21 -27.02
CA ASP A 103 6.90 -22.15 -26.09
C ASP A 103 6.43 -23.60 -26.31
N GLU A 104 7.33 -24.43 -26.81
CA GLU A 104 7.11 -25.88 -26.89
C GLU A 104 6.94 -26.49 -25.48
N PHE A 105 5.76 -27.07 -25.26
CA PHE A 105 5.39 -27.88 -24.10
C PHE A 105 6.43 -29.01 -23.89
N PRO A 106 7.34 -28.95 -22.89
CA PRO A 106 7.07 -29.10 -21.46
C PRO A 106 7.91 -28.17 -20.53
N VAL A 107 8.41 -27.05 -21.05
CA VAL A 107 9.42 -26.22 -20.34
C VAL A 107 8.86 -25.58 -19.07
N PHE A 108 7.60 -25.12 -19.06
CA PHE A 108 7.00 -24.45 -17.89
C PHE A 108 5.71 -25.15 -17.43
N PRO A 109 5.78 -26.13 -16.50
CA PRO A 109 4.63 -26.95 -16.13
C PRO A 109 3.47 -26.17 -15.48
N TRP A 110 3.77 -25.03 -14.84
CA TRP A 110 2.78 -24.17 -14.16
C TRP A 110 1.95 -23.32 -15.12
N ILE A 111 2.41 -23.04 -16.35
CA ILE A 111 1.70 -22.12 -17.26
C ILE A 111 0.36 -22.68 -17.71
N LYS A 112 0.25 -23.99 -17.97
CA LYS A 112 -0.95 -24.61 -18.56
C LYS A 112 -2.22 -24.42 -17.74
N ASN A 113 -2.09 -24.47 -16.41
CA ASN A 113 -3.20 -24.40 -15.47
C ASN A 113 -3.05 -23.24 -14.47
N GLY A 114 -1.99 -22.44 -14.63
CA GLY A 114 -1.68 -21.33 -13.75
C GLY A 114 -2.24 -20.02 -14.28
N THR A 115 -2.24 -19.02 -13.42
CA THR A 115 -2.57 -17.65 -13.76
C THR A 115 -1.31 -16.81 -13.81
N PRO A 116 -1.26 -15.77 -14.66
CA PRO A 116 -0.21 -14.76 -14.63
C PRO A 116 0.03 -14.21 -13.22
N SER A 117 1.25 -13.72 -12.98
CA SER A 117 1.58 -13.04 -11.74
C SER A 117 0.70 -11.78 -11.57
N LYS A 118 0.43 -11.38 -10.34
CA LYS A 118 -0.15 -10.05 -10.08
C LYS A 118 0.93 -8.97 -10.07
N VAL A 119 0.63 -7.79 -10.60
CA VAL A 119 1.54 -6.64 -10.53
C VAL A 119 1.31 -5.89 -9.23
N GLY A 120 2.30 -5.95 -8.36
CA GLY A 120 2.32 -5.27 -7.06
C GLY A 120 2.78 -3.84 -7.16
N ILE A 121 1.96 -2.90 -6.71
CA ILE A 121 2.35 -1.50 -6.56
C ILE A 121 2.67 -1.25 -5.08
N GLU A 122 3.95 -1.02 -4.77
CA GLU A 122 4.39 -0.87 -3.39
C GLU A 122 4.34 0.57 -2.89
N THR A 123 3.78 0.74 -1.70
CA THR A 123 3.88 1.99 -0.94
C THR A 123 5.34 2.39 -0.75
N SER A 124 5.68 3.67 -0.83
CA SER A 124 7.04 4.18 -0.64
C SER A 124 7.20 4.90 0.69
N GLY A 125 8.36 4.75 1.34
CA GLY A 125 8.61 5.33 2.66
C GLY A 125 9.08 6.79 2.67
N ARG A 126 9.45 7.36 1.52
CA ARG A 126 9.91 8.76 1.41
C ARG A 126 8.84 9.63 0.79
N GLN A 127 8.69 10.84 1.30
CA GLN A 127 7.67 11.80 0.84
C GLN A 127 7.97 12.41 -0.54
N GLU A 128 9.23 12.39 -0.97
CA GLU A 128 9.64 12.82 -2.32
C GLU A 128 9.31 11.77 -3.40
N LEU A 129 9.02 10.53 -2.99
CA LEU A 129 8.65 9.44 -3.87
C LEU A 129 7.12 9.28 -3.91
N TRP A 130 6.62 8.94 -5.10
CA TRP A 130 5.24 8.54 -5.30
C TRP A 130 4.98 7.21 -4.58
N GLY A 131 3.78 7.08 -4.00
CA GLY A 131 3.35 5.84 -3.36
C GLY A 131 2.93 6.04 -1.91
N SER A 132 2.16 7.09 -1.61
CA SER A 132 1.36 7.07 -0.38
C SER A 132 0.32 5.94 -0.44
N LEU A 133 -0.23 5.53 0.70
CA LEU A 133 -1.26 4.49 0.74
C LEU A 133 -2.45 4.89 -0.15
N GLU A 134 -2.88 6.14 -0.07
CA GLU A 134 -4.01 6.67 -0.84
C GLU A 134 -3.74 6.66 -2.35
N GLU A 135 -2.54 7.08 -2.77
CA GLU A 135 -2.13 7.07 -4.18
C GLU A 135 -2.07 5.64 -4.75
N VAL A 136 -1.51 4.70 -3.97
CA VAL A 136 -1.43 3.29 -4.37
C VAL A 136 -2.83 2.70 -4.49
N LEU A 137 -3.71 2.93 -3.50
CA LEU A 137 -5.08 2.42 -3.55
C LEU A 137 -5.89 3.03 -4.68
N GLU A 138 -5.70 4.32 -4.99
CA GLU A 138 -6.33 4.97 -6.13
C GLU A 138 -5.95 4.27 -7.43
N VAL A 139 -4.65 4.08 -7.70
CA VAL A 139 -4.20 3.44 -8.94
C VAL A 139 -4.65 1.99 -9.02
N VAL A 140 -4.48 1.21 -7.95
CA VAL A 140 -4.85 -0.21 -7.94
C VAL A 140 -6.35 -0.40 -8.18
N ASN A 141 -7.19 0.52 -7.69
CA ASN A 141 -8.63 0.45 -7.94
C ASN A 141 -9.02 0.69 -9.41
N HIS A 142 -8.16 1.33 -10.20
CA HIS A 142 -8.42 1.65 -11.62
C HIS A 142 -7.74 0.68 -12.59
N VAL A 143 -6.72 -0.07 -12.17
CA VAL A 143 -5.94 -0.96 -13.03
C VAL A 143 -6.15 -2.42 -12.62
N GLU A 144 -6.98 -3.14 -13.37
CA GLU A 144 -7.17 -4.58 -13.19
C GLU A 144 -5.84 -5.34 -13.37
N GLY A 145 -5.65 -6.44 -12.61
CA GLY A 145 -4.38 -7.18 -12.60
C GLY A 145 -3.32 -6.63 -11.65
N THR A 146 -3.58 -5.49 -10.99
CA THR A 146 -2.71 -4.93 -9.96
C THR A 146 -3.19 -5.22 -8.53
N ILE A 147 -2.29 -5.14 -7.56
CA ILE A 147 -2.57 -5.33 -6.13
C ILE A 147 -1.68 -4.39 -5.29
N PRO A 148 -2.14 -3.85 -4.14
CA PRO A 148 -1.29 -2.97 -3.36
C PRO A 148 -0.32 -3.82 -2.53
N VAL A 149 0.93 -3.40 -2.50
CA VAL A 149 1.95 -3.99 -1.62
C VAL A 149 2.15 -3.07 -0.43
N LEU A 150 1.66 -3.53 0.72
CA LEU A 150 1.66 -2.77 1.96
C LEU A 150 3.00 -2.96 2.65
N ASN A 151 3.91 -2.01 2.47
CA ASN A 151 5.17 -2.01 3.20
C ASN A 151 4.98 -1.30 4.54
N MET A 152 4.97 -2.09 5.62
CA MET A 152 4.67 -1.60 6.96
C MET A 152 5.72 -0.60 7.45
N ALA A 153 6.99 -0.77 7.07
CA ALA A 153 8.04 0.18 7.38
C ALA A 153 7.80 1.54 6.68
N HIS A 154 7.36 1.52 5.43
CA HIS A 154 7.04 2.73 4.67
C HIS A 154 5.82 3.46 5.21
N ILE A 155 4.73 2.73 5.44
CA ILE A 155 3.49 3.26 6.00
C ILE A 155 3.73 3.85 7.39
N HIS A 156 4.43 3.12 8.26
CA HIS A 156 4.79 3.60 9.60
C HIS A 156 5.64 4.87 9.55
N ALA A 157 6.65 4.92 8.67
CA ALA A 157 7.51 6.10 8.53
C ALA A 157 6.71 7.34 8.06
N ARG A 158 5.88 7.22 7.03
CA ARG A 158 5.04 8.33 6.53
C ARG A 158 3.97 8.75 7.54
N GLY A 159 3.45 7.80 8.31
CA GLY A 159 2.51 8.02 9.41
C GLY A 159 3.15 8.57 10.69
N HIS A 160 4.42 8.99 10.68
CA HIS A 160 5.13 9.50 11.86
C HIS A 160 5.17 8.50 13.03
N GLY A 161 5.31 7.22 12.68
CA GLY A 161 5.29 6.10 13.61
C GLY A 161 3.88 5.64 13.98
N SER A 162 2.96 5.64 13.02
CA SER A 162 1.53 5.35 13.27
C SER A 162 1.26 3.90 13.69
N MET A 163 1.93 2.92 13.08
CA MET A 163 1.64 1.49 13.30
C MET A 163 2.21 0.99 14.63
N ARG A 164 1.43 1.00 15.73
CA ARG A 164 1.90 0.66 17.09
C ARG A 164 1.06 -0.38 17.81
N THR A 165 -0.24 -0.46 17.53
CA THR A 165 -1.18 -1.39 18.19
C THR A 165 -1.85 -2.31 17.18
N SER A 166 -2.56 -3.33 17.67
CA SER A 166 -3.36 -4.23 16.83
C SER A 166 -4.46 -3.49 16.07
N GLU A 167 -5.03 -2.46 16.69
CA GLU A 167 -6.11 -1.64 16.12
C GLU A 167 -5.61 -0.84 14.91
N ASP A 168 -4.40 -0.27 14.99
CA ASP A 168 -3.80 0.47 13.85
C ASP A 168 -3.71 -0.43 12.60
N TYR A 169 -3.34 -1.71 12.77
CA TYR A 169 -3.32 -2.66 11.67
C TYR A 169 -4.73 -3.01 11.19
N GLY A 170 -5.68 -3.18 12.11
CA GLY A 170 -7.08 -3.39 11.76
C GLY A 170 -7.65 -2.27 10.88
N GLU A 171 -7.43 -1.01 11.28
CA GLU A 171 -7.83 0.16 10.50
C GLU A 171 -7.18 0.19 9.12
N LEU A 172 -5.88 -0.12 9.03
CA LEU A 172 -5.17 -0.21 7.75
C LEU A 172 -5.77 -1.27 6.82
N PHE A 173 -5.95 -2.50 7.30
CA PHE A 173 -6.48 -3.58 6.49
C PHE A 173 -7.95 -3.37 6.12
N ASP A 174 -8.75 -2.80 7.02
CA ASP A 174 -10.14 -2.42 6.76
C ASP A 174 -10.22 -1.31 5.70
N GLN A 175 -9.38 -0.27 5.79
CA GLN A 175 -9.30 0.78 4.77
C GLN A 175 -9.02 0.21 3.38
N VAL A 176 -8.04 -0.69 3.26
CA VAL A 176 -7.70 -1.33 1.98
C VAL A 176 -8.87 -2.20 1.49
N ARG A 177 -9.42 -3.05 2.36
CA ARG A 177 -10.57 -3.91 2.03
C ARG A 177 -11.77 -3.09 1.55
N GLU A 178 -12.10 -2.00 2.23
CA GLU A 178 -13.26 -1.16 1.90
C GLU A 178 -13.05 -0.34 0.63
N THR A 179 -11.80 0.02 0.33
CA THR A 179 -11.47 0.80 -0.87
C THR A 179 -11.48 -0.05 -2.15
N ILE A 180 -10.84 -1.22 -2.13
CA ILE A 180 -10.64 -2.05 -3.34
C ILE A 180 -11.33 -3.42 -3.29
N GLY A 181 -12.02 -3.77 -2.20
CA GLY A 181 -12.79 -5.00 -2.11
C GLY A 181 -11.97 -6.29 -2.00
N THR A 182 -10.69 -6.22 -1.64
CA THR A 182 -9.80 -7.40 -1.57
C THR A 182 -9.81 -8.08 -0.20
N LYS A 183 -9.47 -9.38 -0.19
CA LYS A 183 -9.07 -10.15 0.99
C LYS A 183 -7.63 -10.66 0.89
N GLU A 184 -7.03 -10.54 -0.28
CA GLU A 184 -5.65 -10.93 -0.56
C GLU A 184 -4.73 -9.73 -0.32
N PHE A 185 -3.70 -9.92 0.49
CA PHE A 185 -2.77 -8.88 0.92
C PHE A 185 -1.33 -9.33 0.75
N TYR A 186 -0.55 -8.48 0.07
CA TYR A 186 0.91 -8.62 0.00
C TYR A 186 1.52 -7.58 0.92
N CYS A 187 2.22 -8.05 1.95
CA CYS A 187 2.77 -7.20 2.99
C CYS A 187 4.27 -7.40 3.11
N HIS A 188 4.99 -6.30 3.22
CA HIS A 188 6.42 -6.30 3.53
C HIS A 188 6.61 -5.77 4.94
N PHE A 189 7.48 -6.43 5.70
CA PHE A 189 7.77 -6.05 7.07
C PHE A 189 9.27 -6.00 7.32
N SER A 190 9.72 -4.90 7.93
CA SER A 190 11.07 -4.73 8.42
C SER A 190 11.05 -3.73 9.57
N GLY A 191 12.13 -3.67 10.35
CA GLY A 191 12.34 -2.50 11.19
C GLY A 191 12.69 -1.30 10.32
N VAL A 192 12.40 -0.09 10.78
CA VAL A 192 12.73 1.15 10.06
C VAL A 192 13.30 2.21 11.00
N GLU A 193 14.32 2.91 10.52
CA GLU A 193 14.72 4.22 11.05
C GLU A 193 14.04 5.30 10.20
N HIS A 194 13.28 6.19 10.84
CA HIS A 194 12.53 7.23 10.16
C HIS A 194 12.69 8.59 10.84
N ARG A 195 12.58 9.66 10.04
CA ARG A 195 12.65 11.03 10.55
C ARG A 195 11.77 11.95 9.72
N GLY A 196 10.90 12.70 10.39
CA GLY A 196 10.05 13.72 9.76
C GLY A 196 9.20 13.17 8.62
N GLY A 197 8.58 11.99 8.83
CA GLY A 197 7.72 11.36 7.84
C GLY A 197 8.46 10.63 6.71
N ASN A 198 9.78 10.42 6.81
CA ASN A 198 10.59 9.78 5.77
C ASN A 198 11.35 8.58 6.32
N ALA A 199 11.24 7.44 5.64
CA ALA A 199 12.06 6.25 5.87
C ALA A 199 13.51 6.52 5.43
N GLN A 200 14.47 6.27 6.33
CA GLN A 200 15.89 6.44 6.05
C GLN A 200 16.51 5.15 5.55
N PHE A 201 16.49 4.11 6.38
CA PHE A 201 16.97 2.77 6.05
C PHE A 201 16.26 1.73 6.91
N TYR A 202 16.20 0.50 6.38
CA TYR A 202 15.70 -0.64 7.14
C TYR A 202 16.66 -1.01 8.27
N THR A 203 16.05 -1.44 9.37
CA THR A 203 16.73 -1.92 10.56
C THR A 203 16.18 -3.30 10.93
N GLN A 204 16.84 -3.94 11.88
CA GLN A 204 16.33 -5.17 12.49
C GLN A 204 15.03 -4.85 13.21
N ILE A 205 14.06 -5.76 13.19
CA ILE A 205 12.72 -5.49 13.77
C ILE A 205 12.85 -5.02 15.24
N LYS A 206 13.71 -5.68 16.03
CA LYS A 206 13.94 -5.34 17.45
C LYS A 206 14.66 -4.02 17.71
N LYS A 207 15.18 -3.34 16.68
CA LYS A 207 15.88 -2.05 16.80
C LYS A 207 15.04 -0.87 16.31
N SER A 208 13.84 -1.13 15.82
CA SER A 208 12.91 -0.12 15.35
C SER A 208 11.84 0.17 16.41
N ASP A 209 11.15 1.30 16.27
CA ASP A 209 9.91 1.58 16.99
C ASP A 209 8.67 0.92 16.34
N LEU A 210 8.84 0.31 15.16
CA LEU A 210 7.87 -0.57 14.51
C LEU A 210 8.02 -2.02 15.03
N ASN A 211 7.20 -2.38 16.01
CA ASN A 211 7.17 -3.73 16.58
C ASN A 211 6.27 -4.66 15.76
N PHE A 212 6.63 -5.94 15.68
CA PHE A 212 5.87 -6.94 14.92
C PHE A 212 4.74 -7.59 15.75
N GLU A 213 4.90 -7.67 17.07
CA GLU A 213 3.92 -8.31 17.95
C GLU A 213 2.48 -7.79 17.79
N PRO A 214 2.22 -6.48 17.63
CA PRO A 214 0.84 -6.00 17.45
C PRO A 214 0.20 -6.48 16.14
N LEU A 215 0.98 -6.59 15.05
CA LEU A 215 0.50 -7.18 13.80
C LEU A 215 0.21 -8.69 13.99
N ALA A 216 1.09 -9.40 14.69
CA ALA A 216 0.88 -10.81 15.00
C ALA A 216 -0.37 -11.05 15.87
N GLU A 217 -0.64 -10.15 16.82
CA GLU A 217 -1.85 -10.16 17.65
C GLU A 217 -3.09 -9.91 16.79
N PHE A 218 -3.08 -8.89 15.93
CA PHE A 218 -4.17 -8.63 14.99
C PHE A 218 -4.46 -9.83 14.07
N ILE A 219 -3.45 -10.40 13.42
CA ILE A 219 -3.61 -11.55 12.50
C ILE A 219 -4.32 -12.73 13.20
N VAL A 220 -4.01 -12.96 14.47
CA VAL A 220 -4.56 -14.08 15.24
C VAL A 220 -5.95 -13.78 15.81
N GLU A 221 -6.17 -12.55 16.28
CA GLU A 221 -7.39 -12.17 16.99
C GLU A 221 -8.53 -11.82 16.04
N ASP A 222 -8.27 -10.96 15.05
CA ASP A 222 -9.28 -10.36 14.18
C ASP A 222 -9.00 -10.59 12.69
N GLY A 223 -7.77 -10.98 12.33
CA GLY A 223 -7.31 -11.19 10.96
C GLY A 223 -7.72 -12.51 10.30
N GLY A 224 -8.69 -13.25 10.86
CA GLY A 224 -9.12 -14.56 10.33
C GLY A 224 -9.74 -14.51 8.93
N TRP A 225 -10.02 -13.32 8.40
CA TRP A 225 -10.54 -13.08 7.05
C TRP A 225 -9.47 -12.73 6.02
N LEU A 226 -8.21 -12.52 6.46
CA LEU A 226 -7.08 -12.14 5.62
C LEU A 226 -6.52 -13.37 4.91
N ASP A 227 -6.27 -13.25 3.61
CA ASP A 227 -5.33 -14.08 2.87
C ASP A 227 -4.04 -13.25 2.68
N ILE A 228 -3.05 -13.47 3.55
CA ILE A 228 -1.87 -12.59 3.65
C ILE A 228 -0.58 -13.34 3.29
N THR A 229 0.15 -12.79 2.33
CA THR A 229 1.56 -13.09 2.09
C THR A 229 2.39 -12.02 2.78
N LEU A 230 3.25 -12.43 3.71
CA LEU A 230 4.05 -11.55 4.55
C LEU A 230 5.54 -11.83 4.35
N ILE A 231 6.26 -10.86 3.80
CA ILE A 231 7.68 -10.95 3.42
C ILE A 231 8.51 -10.12 4.41
N SER A 232 9.61 -10.71 4.90
CA SER A 232 10.57 -10.01 5.76
C SER A 232 11.65 -9.33 4.91
N ASP A 233 11.64 -8.00 4.87
CA ASP A 233 12.65 -7.17 4.20
C ASP A 233 13.78 -6.74 5.16
N SER A 234 13.82 -7.33 6.35
CA SER A 234 14.84 -7.03 7.36
C SER A 234 16.25 -7.31 6.84
N PRO A 235 17.27 -6.51 7.22
CA PRO A 235 18.67 -6.85 6.95
C PRO A 235 19.13 -8.15 7.63
N LEU A 236 18.35 -8.72 8.57
CA LEU A 236 18.54 -10.05 9.14
C LEU A 236 17.47 -11.03 8.63
N LEU A 237 17.45 -11.25 7.31
CA LEU A 237 16.41 -11.98 6.57
C LEU A 237 15.82 -13.20 7.30
N GLU A 238 16.56 -14.30 7.42
CA GLU A 238 16.02 -15.56 7.95
C GLU A 238 15.72 -15.46 9.45
N HIS A 239 16.53 -14.71 10.19
CA HIS A 239 16.37 -14.57 11.63
C HIS A 239 15.08 -13.81 11.98
N ASP A 240 14.83 -12.68 11.30
CA ASP A 240 13.67 -11.85 11.56
C ASP A 240 12.40 -12.47 10.96
N ALA A 241 12.49 -13.16 9.82
CA ALA A 241 11.39 -13.99 9.31
C ALA A 241 10.98 -15.08 10.32
N MET A 242 11.95 -15.78 10.92
CA MET A 242 11.66 -16.77 11.96
C MET A 242 11.09 -16.14 13.24
N TYR A 243 11.56 -14.95 13.62
CA TYR A 243 10.99 -14.21 14.74
C TYR A 243 9.53 -13.80 14.48
N MET A 244 9.20 -13.38 13.25
CA MET A 244 7.81 -13.08 12.86
C MET A 244 6.92 -14.32 13.00
N LEU A 245 7.36 -15.47 12.47
CA LEU A 245 6.63 -16.73 12.61
C LEU A 245 6.40 -17.11 14.09
N GLN A 246 7.46 -17.07 14.91
CA GLN A 246 7.36 -17.37 16.34
C GLN A 246 6.43 -16.41 17.09
N SER A 247 6.37 -15.15 16.66
CA SER A 247 5.50 -14.14 17.26
C SER A 247 4.04 -14.44 16.96
N ILE A 248 3.70 -14.82 15.74
CA ILE A 248 2.36 -15.29 15.34
C ILE A 248 1.97 -16.53 16.15
N GLU A 249 2.87 -17.53 16.25
CA GLU A 249 2.61 -18.73 17.03
C GLU A 249 2.38 -18.42 18.51
N LYS A 250 3.19 -17.54 19.09
CA LYS A 250 3.04 -17.10 20.48
C LYS A 250 1.71 -16.40 20.69
N SER A 251 1.30 -15.51 19.79
CA SER A 251 -0.01 -14.84 19.83
C SER A 251 -1.15 -15.86 19.76
N ARG A 252 -1.03 -16.88 18.90
CA ARG A 252 -2.00 -17.99 18.82
C ARG A 252 -2.12 -18.76 20.14
N HIS A 253 -1.00 -19.11 20.78
CA HIS A 253 -1.02 -19.79 22.08
C HIS A 253 -1.66 -18.93 23.17
N LYS A 254 -1.32 -17.63 23.24
CA LYS A 254 -1.96 -16.68 24.17
C LYS A 254 -3.48 -16.63 23.96
N GLN A 255 -3.93 -16.57 22.71
CA GLN A 255 -5.36 -16.51 22.38
C GLN A 255 -6.10 -17.78 22.83
N ILE A 256 -5.53 -18.96 22.59
CA ILE A 256 -6.09 -20.24 23.06
C ILE A 256 -6.17 -20.28 24.58
N GLU A 257 -5.10 -19.84 25.26
CA GLU A 257 -5.09 -19.78 26.72
C GLU A 257 -6.15 -18.80 27.27
N ARG A 258 -6.30 -17.62 26.64
CA ARG A 258 -7.33 -16.64 26.98
C ARG A 258 -8.73 -17.24 26.85
N LYS A 259 -9.04 -17.85 25.70
CA LYS A 259 -10.31 -18.54 25.45
C LYS A 259 -10.58 -19.63 26.50
N ALA A 260 -9.59 -20.47 26.80
CA ALA A 260 -9.73 -21.51 27.82
C ALA A 260 -9.91 -20.96 29.25
N ARG A 261 -9.37 -19.78 29.58
CA ARG A 261 -9.61 -19.10 30.86
C ARG A 261 -11.01 -18.49 30.89
N GLU A 262 -11.47 -17.86 29.81
CA GLU A 262 -12.81 -17.29 29.66
C GLU A 262 -13.89 -18.39 29.75
N ASP A 263 -13.71 -19.53 29.06
CA ASP A 263 -14.63 -20.67 29.11
C ASP A 263 -14.75 -21.26 30.52
N ARG A 264 -13.61 -21.42 31.22
CA ARG A 264 -13.60 -21.87 32.63
C ARG A 264 -14.33 -20.89 33.54
N ARG A 265 -14.12 -19.58 33.36
CA ARG A 265 -14.83 -18.54 34.10
C ARG A 265 -16.33 -18.58 33.84
N ARG A 266 -16.73 -18.77 32.59
CA ARG A 266 -18.13 -18.89 32.16
C ARG A 266 -18.80 -20.13 32.75
N ALA A 267 -18.13 -21.28 32.69
CA ALA A 267 -18.63 -22.53 33.28
C ALA A 267 -18.82 -22.43 34.80
N LEU A 268 -17.86 -21.80 35.51
CA LEU A 268 -17.98 -21.56 36.95
C LEU A 268 -19.14 -20.61 37.26
N ALA A 269 -19.32 -19.54 36.49
CA ALA A 269 -20.40 -18.57 36.70
C ALA A 269 -21.79 -19.21 36.52
N LEU A 270 -21.94 -20.08 35.51
CA LEU A 270 -23.16 -20.88 35.29
C LEU A 270 -23.42 -21.85 36.45
N GLN A 271 -22.37 -22.47 37.02
CA GLN A 271 -22.50 -23.33 38.20
C GLN A 271 -22.91 -22.55 39.46
N THR A 272 -22.49 -21.29 39.59
CA THR A 272 -22.86 -20.42 40.72
C THR A 272 -24.21 -19.71 40.56
N GLY A 273 -24.99 -20.03 39.52
CA GLY A 273 -26.35 -19.53 39.33
C GLY A 273 -26.46 -18.18 38.62
N ALA A 274 -25.40 -17.71 37.95
CA ALA A 274 -25.52 -16.55 37.06
C ALA A 274 -26.36 -16.91 35.83
N SER A 275 -27.30 -16.03 35.44
CA SER A 275 -28.12 -16.26 34.25
C SER A 275 -27.27 -16.12 32.98
N ILE A 276 -27.65 -16.85 31.93
CA ILE A 276 -26.97 -16.80 30.62
C ILE A 276 -27.05 -15.39 30.01
N GLU A 277 -28.13 -14.65 30.31
CA GLU A 277 -28.35 -13.29 29.83
C GLU A 277 -27.42 -12.29 30.54
N ASP A 278 -27.21 -12.41 31.85
CA ASP A 278 -26.28 -11.55 32.60
C ASP A 278 -24.82 -11.75 32.14
N LEU A 279 -24.46 -12.98 31.79
CA LEU A 279 -23.12 -13.31 31.27
C LEU A 279 -22.90 -12.71 29.88
N LYS A 280 -23.89 -12.82 28.99
CA LYS A 280 -23.83 -12.20 27.66
C LYS A 280 -23.81 -10.67 27.74
N ALA A 281 -24.56 -10.07 28.66
CA ALA A 281 -24.57 -8.61 28.85
C ALA A 281 -23.19 -8.11 29.31
N ARG A 282 -22.54 -8.80 30.25
CA ARG A 282 -21.18 -8.46 30.71
C ARG A 282 -20.11 -8.72 29.65
N GLU A 283 -20.25 -9.76 28.83
CA GLU A 283 -19.37 -10.01 27.70
C GLU A 283 -19.51 -8.91 26.63
N ALA A 284 -20.75 -8.48 26.32
CA ALA A 284 -21.00 -7.38 25.40
C ALA A 284 -20.45 -6.05 25.92
N GLU A 285 -20.60 -5.77 27.22
CA GLU A 285 -20.01 -4.60 27.89
C GLU A 285 -18.47 -4.63 27.82
N GLN A 286 -17.86 -5.78 28.10
CA GLN A 286 -16.40 -5.95 27.99
C GLN A 286 -15.88 -5.93 26.56
N ALA A 287 -16.67 -6.37 25.58
CA ALA A 287 -16.34 -6.26 24.16
C ALA A 287 -16.43 -4.80 23.70
N ALA A 288 -17.49 -4.08 24.07
CA ALA A 288 -17.65 -2.66 23.77
C ALA A 288 -16.53 -1.79 24.38
N LEU A 289 -16.06 -2.13 25.59
CA LEU A 289 -14.91 -1.48 26.21
C LEU A 289 -13.58 -1.79 25.49
N ARG A 290 -13.47 -2.94 24.81
CA ARG A 290 -12.30 -3.28 23.98
C ARG A 290 -12.33 -2.60 22.61
N THR A 291 -13.51 -2.45 22.00
CA THR A 291 -13.69 -1.84 20.66
C THR A 291 -13.87 -0.33 20.67
N GLY A 292 -13.77 0.35 21.82
CA GLY A 292 -13.57 1.80 21.87
C GLY A 292 -14.61 2.66 21.11
N GLN A 293 -15.89 2.28 21.08
CA GLN A 293 -16.93 3.21 20.58
C GLN A 293 -17.28 4.23 21.66
N LYS A 294 -16.66 5.42 21.58
CA LYS A 294 -17.20 6.62 22.23
C LYS A 294 -18.49 7.02 21.52
N VAL A 295 -19.63 6.77 22.17
CA VAL A 295 -20.88 7.46 21.86
C VAL A 295 -20.96 8.67 22.78
N GLU A 296 -20.55 9.84 22.31
CA GLU A 296 -21.08 11.09 22.84
C GLU A 296 -22.38 11.37 22.07
N ALA A 297 -23.48 10.96 22.68
CA ALA A 297 -24.82 11.32 22.24
C ALA A 297 -25.09 12.79 22.57
N ALA A 298 -25.78 13.45 21.64
CA ALA A 298 -26.27 14.81 21.69
C ALA A 298 -26.96 15.19 23.01
N GLU A 299 -26.62 16.36 23.55
CA GLU A 299 -27.55 17.19 24.31
C GLU A 299 -27.69 18.55 23.61
N GLU A 300 -28.90 18.81 23.13
CA GLU A 300 -29.37 20.11 22.64
C GLU A 300 -29.79 21.00 23.83
N GLU A 301 -29.40 22.28 23.72
CA GLU A 301 -30.03 23.51 24.21
C GLU A 301 -30.27 23.75 25.72
N SER A 302 -29.58 24.77 26.25
CA SER A 302 -30.24 26.05 26.64
C SER A 302 -29.23 27.10 27.10
N ALA A 303 -29.29 28.30 26.50
CA ALA A 303 -28.58 29.50 26.96
C ALA A 303 -29.20 30.05 28.27
N PRO A 304 -28.43 30.77 29.12
CA PRO A 304 -28.36 32.23 28.96
C PRO A 304 -27.00 32.90 29.31
N GLU A 305 -26.74 34.04 28.67
CA GLU A 305 -25.71 35.06 28.99
C GLU A 305 -26.17 35.99 30.17
N PRO A 306 -25.35 36.98 30.68
CA PRO A 306 -23.88 37.08 30.85
C PRO A 306 -23.42 37.76 32.19
N THR A 307 -22.10 38.03 32.29
CA THR A 307 -21.31 39.01 33.13
C THR A 307 -20.70 38.59 34.48
N PRO A 308 -19.59 39.23 34.97
CA PRO A 308 -18.60 40.14 34.33
C PRO A 308 -17.10 39.79 34.57
N GLU A 309 -16.20 40.38 33.76
CA GLU A 309 -14.74 40.50 34.01
C GLU A 309 -14.38 41.66 34.97
N PRO A 310 -13.18 41.67 35.58
CA PRO A 310 -12.53 42.89 36.05
C PRO A 310 -11.27 43.29 35.25
N GLU A 311 -11.37 44.49 34.68
CA GLU A 311 -10.42 45.61 34.51
C GLU A 311 -8.89 45.44 34.56
N ALA A 312 -8.22 46.00 33.53
CA ALA A 312 -7.14 46.99 33.72
C ALA A 312 -6.97 47.93 32.49
N LYS A 313 -7.08 49.25 32.74
CA LYS A 313 -6.75 50.41 31.87
C LYS A 313 -5.21 50.61 31.83
N ALA A 314 -4.52 51.36 30.94
CA ALA A 314 -4.85 52.55 30.15
C ALA A 314 -3.82 52.82 29.00
N GLU A 315 -4.31 53.55 27.99
CA GLU A 315 -3.74 54.29 26.82
C GLU A 315 -2.61 55.32 27.10
N PRO A 316 -2.02 56.10 26.13
CA PRO A 316 -2.53 56.49 24.77
C PRO A 316 -1.56 56.63 23.56
N GLU A 317 -2.23 56.74 22.39
CA GLU A 317 -2.02 57.33 21.03
C GLU A 317 -1.06 58.57 20.83
N PRO A 318 -0.78 59.13 19.60
CA PRO A 318 -1.63 59.18 18.37
C PRO A 318 -1.01 59.21 16.93
N ALA A 319 -1.91 58.97 15.93
CA ALA A 319 -2.18 59.63 14.62
C ALA A 319 -1.07 59.82 13.53
N ALA A 320 -1.30 59.93 12.20
CA ALA A 320 -2.46 60.21 11.33
C ALA A 320 -2.22 59.79 9.85
N GLU A 321 -3.30 59.71 9.06
CA GLU A 321 -3.47 59.49 7.59
C GLU A 321 -3.01 60.70 6.69
N PRO A 322 -3.32 60.91 5.36
CA PRO A 322 -4.30 60.25 4.45
C PRO A 322 -4.08 60.22 2.89
N GLU A 323 -5.09 59.64 2.19
CA GLU A 323 -5.68 59.97 0.86
C GLU A 323 -4.92 59.65 -0.47
N ALA A 324 -5.51 59.37 -1.67
CA ALA A 324 -6.87 59.29 -2.24
C ALA A 324 -6.86 58.58 -3.66
N LYS A 325 -8.05 58.24 -4.20
CA LYS A 325 -8.41 57.59 -5.50
C LYS A 325 -8.39 58.59 -6.72
N PRO A 326 -9.04 58.40 -7.92
CA PRO A 326 -9.61 57.23 -8.69
C PRO A 326 -9.31 57.24 -10.23
N ALA A 327 -9.81 56.24 -11.01
CA ALA A 327 -10.77 56.42 -12.14
C ALA A 327 -10.85 55.27 -13.19
N LYS A 328 -12.03 55.17 -13.83
CA LYS A 328 -12.60 54.14 -14.72
C LYS A 328 -12.10 54.17 -16.18
N GLY A 329 -12.28 53.05 -16.91
CA GLY A 329 -12.41 53.02 -18.38
C GLY A 329 -12.91 51.69 -18.95
N LYS A 330 -14.03 51.72 -19.70
CA LYS A 330 -14.70 50.59 -20.38
C LYS A 330 -14.07 50.26 -21.75
N GLY A 331 -14.22 49.02 -22.23
CA GLY A 331 -14.10 48.68 -23.66
C GLY A 331 -14.53 47.25 -24.01
N LYS A 332 -15.61 47.11 -24.80
CA LYS A 332 -16.15 45.85 -25.37
C LYS A 332 -15.37 45.43 -26.62
N GLY A 333 -15.31 44.12 -26.91
CA GLY A 333 -14.96 43.59 -28.23
C GLY A 333 -15.30 42.10 -28.39
N LYS A 334 -16.21 41.77 -29.32
CA LYS A 334 -16.72 40.44 -29.69
C LYS A 334 -15.70 39.63 -30.52
N GLY A 335 -15.83 38.29 -30.54
CA GLY A 335 -15.78 37.56 -31.81
C GLY A 335 -15.30 36.11 -31.85
N LYS A 336 -16.27 35.21 -32.08
CA LYS A 336 -16.25 34.00 -32.92
C LYS A 336 -15.59 32.69 -32.45
N ALA A 337 -16.48 31.69 -32.35
CA ALA A 337 -16.22 30.26 -32.46
C ALA A 337 -15.78 29.83 -33.86
N LYS A 338 -15.06 28.70 -33.94
CA LYS A 338 -15.13 27.72 -35.03
C LYS A 338 -14.72 26.34 -34.52
N ALA A 339 -15.49 25.34 -34.93
CA ALA A 339 -15.33 23.92 -34.68
C ALA A 339 -14.65 23.20 -35.86
N ALA A 340 -14.41 21.88 -35.65
CA ALA A 340 -13.88 20.83 -36.53
C ALA A 340 -12.36 20.63 -36.41
N LYS A 341 -11.82 19.41 -36.32
CA LYS A 341 -12.27 18.14 -36.89
C LYS A 341 -11.66 16.95 -36.14
N LYS A 342 -12.39 15.83 -36.17
CA LYS A 342 -12.07 14.49 -35.68
C LYS A 342 -11.16 13.81 -36.72
N ASP A 343 -10.04 13.23 -36.28
CA ASP A 343 -9.30 12.22 -37.04
C ASP A 343 -8.92 11.09 -36.06
N ASP A 344 -9.37 9.88 -36.40
CA ASP A 344 -9.05 8.62 -35.73
C ASP A 344 -7.54 8.34 -35.89
N LYS A 345 -6.83 8.21 -34.78
CA LYS A 345 -5.49 7.62 -34.75
C LYS A 345 -5.55 6.40 -33.83
N LYS A 346 -5.16 5.26 -34.39
CA LYS A 346 -4.86 3.99 -33.71
C LYS A 346 -4.15 4.25 -32.38
N SER A 347 -4.54 3.49 -31.36
CA SER A 347 -3.86 3.34 -30.08
C SER A 347 -2.39 3.01 -30.30
N ASP A 348 -1.54 3.97 -29.97
CA ASP A 348 -0.08 3.96 -30.01
C ASP A 348 0.41 4.05 -28.55
N ASP A 349 -0.27 3.32 -27.66
CA ASP A 349 -0.13 3.39 -26.19
C ASP A 349 0.73 2.25 -25.63
N ASP A 350 1.42 1.47 -26.48
CA ASP A 350 2.37 0.48 -25.99
C ASP A 350 3.68 1.16 -25.56
N VAL A 351 3.78 1.45 -24.26
CA VAL A 351 4.95 2.09 -23.66
C VAL A 351 6.20 1.19 -23.73
N PHE A 352 6.09 -0.08 -24.13
CA PHE A 352 7.23 -0.96 -24.38
C PHE A 352 7.79 -0.87 -25.80
N ASP A 353 7.13 -0.17 -26.74
CA ASP A 353 7.63 0.00 -28.11
C ASP A 353 8.67 1.14 -28.18
N PHE A 354 9.91 0.81 -27.80
CA PHE A 354 11.07 1.65 -28.04
C PHE A 354 11.70 1.23 -29.36
N GLU A 355 11.55 2.03 -30.41
CA GLU A 355 12.27 1.84 -31.67
C GLU A 355 13.78 1.66 -31.39
N GLU A 356 14.30 0.48 -31.71
CA GLU A 356 15.72 0.10 -31.67
C GLU A 356 16.50 0.94 -32.70
N ASP A 357 16.87 2.17 -32.35
CA ASP A 357 17.71 3.02 -33.20
C ASP A 357 18.82 3.76 -32.44
N ASP A 358 19.22 3.27 -31.25
CA ASP A 358 20.42 3.75 -30.54
C ASP A 358 21.36 2.57 -30.21
N ASP A 359 21.92 2.00 -31.28
CA ASP A 359 23.18 1.23 -31.26
C ASP A 359 24.34 2.20 -30.95
N ASP A 360 24.50 2.61 -29.69
CA ASP A 360 25.78 3.11 -29.16
C ASP A 360 25.70 3.28 -27.64
N LEU A 361 26.03 2.21 -26.89
CA LEU A 361 26.64 2.33 -25.55
C LEU A 361 27.13 0.96 -25.05
N PHE A 362 28.43 0.75 -25.21
CA PHE A 362 29.23 -0.21 -24.44
C PHE A 362 29.34 0.20 -22.96
#